data_AF-A0AA90ZBI7-F1
#
_entry.id   AF-A0AA90ZBI7-F1
#
_cell.length_a   1.000
_cell.length_b   1.000
_cell.length_c   1.000
_cell.angle_alpha   90.00
_cell.angle_beta   90.00
_cell.angle_gamma   90.00
#
_symmetry.space_group_name_H-M   'P 1'
#
loop_
_entity.id
_entity.type
_entity.pdbx_description
1 polymer ?
#
loop_
_entity_poly.entity_id
_entity_poly.type
_entity_poly.pdbx_seq_one_letter_code
_entity_poly.pdbx_strand_id
1 'polypeptide(L)'
;MNLIIKGTVATLFNELKSDKAVNKWVKERISDKKVEQGQIAKSSVENYKRGFAYYINHLRTNFDGLEDVTGEMLIMEAKDELISNTMYGFDETLDTYLSEFFDFLIDNYRPKTVNNYMQGVKDFYYTNKITINSKKYTIQSKYPDEKNVYNLSKDEILKCFENLSLRDKCICLVQTSSGMGRDEVVRLTVSTFKDGYDEKDNVCFIAESPRPKTSVKRHTWLSSECCDYINEYIEWRNHKPIAEKGTKEYNDYLKRKIYSDDDILFAKQLDSNDFLNYINESEDDYSEKYHVIKKMNDEKKVIVDVHFRQFKEGSLSKAYRNAEKHACLSNKHNELGEKKYYGIFRANNLRGFFSSSLLDSPCDHIWKEYWIGHSVGTSEFYDERKYDVSKAQYLKSMSFLAITSKYELEKYKNRELDLSTRYEDMQRQNEELQKQNKAGFKQFELKNQIERQIDMFNLKMEMELQPYDIQIKNSERENEHFEEECAELVESLSEGVPSDSEKKLMDKAQLRFNIENNNRSIEVNNERMAEIKTKYSEQINSLQEQLKEFE
;
A
#
# COMPACT_ATOMS: atom_id res chain seq x y z
N MET A 1 -9.26 -2.99 46.21
CA MET A 1 -8.22 -3.80 45.55
C MET A 1 -7.68 -3.20 44.25
N ASN A 2 -8.47 -2.94 43.20
CA ASN A 2 -7.96 -2.47 41.89
C ASN A 2 -7.17 -1.13 41.86
N LEU A 3 -7.32 -0.25 42.86
CA LEU A 3 -6.58 1.02 42.95
C LEU A 3 -5.19 0.87 43.60
N ILE A 4 -4.98 -0.16 44.43
CA ILE A 4 -3.69 -0.44 45.08
C ILE A 4 -2.68 -1.02 44.08
N ILE A 5 -3.16 -1.59 42.98
CA ILE A 5 -2.37 -2.34 41.98
C ILE A 5 -1.63 -1.44 40.97
N LYS A 6 -2.16 -0.26 40.62
CA LYS A 6 -1.56 0.55 39.53
C LYS A 6 -0.25 1.26 39.91
N GLY A 7 -0.12 1.71 41.16
CA GLY A 7 1.13 2.26 41.69
C GLY A 7 2.20 1.17 41.88
N THR A 8 1.77 -0.07 42.13
CA THR A 8 2.64 -1.22 42.36
C THR A 8 3.24 -1.78 41.08
N VAL A 9 2.56 -1.78 39.91
CA VAL A 9 3.16 -2.38 38.69
C VAL A 9 4.42 -1.66 38.21
N ALA A 10 4.38 -0.33 38.11
CA ALA A 10 5.53 0.43 37.62
C ALA A 10 6.70 0.30 38.59
N THR A 11 6.40 0.28 39.89
CA THR A 11 7.36 0.06 40.96
C THR A 11 7.95 -1.34 40.89
N LEU A 12 7.12 -2.37 40.73
CA LEU A 12 7.52 -3.77 40.62
C LEU A 12 8.39 -4.02 39.38
N PHE A 13 8.03 -3.48 38.22
CA PHE A 13 8.90 -3.62 37.06
C PHE A 13 10.24 -2.87 37.22
N ASN A 14 10.24 -1.75 37.94
CA ASN A 14 11.47 -1.04 38.26
C ASN A 14 12.38 -1.84 39.21
N GLU A 15 11.81 -2.56 40.17
CA GLU A 15 12.55 -3.49 41.05
C GLU A 15 13.21 -4.60 40.24
N LEU A 16 12.54 -5.10 39.22
CA LEU A 16 13.06 -6.16 38.32
C LEU A 16 14.10 -5.68 37.32
N LYS A 17 14.42 -4.37 37.25
CA LYS A 17 15.42 -3.84 36.30
C LYS A 17 16.85 -4.25 36.63
N SER A 18 17.14 -4.73 37.85
CA SER A 18 18.47 -5.25 38.19
C SER A 18 18.67 -6.70 37.75
N ASP A 19 17.59 -7.43 37.46
CA ASP A 19 17.60 -8.84 37.08
C ASP A 19 18.21 -9.03 35.67
N LYS A 20 19.21 -9.91 35.52
CA LYS A 20 19.92 -10.09 34.24
C LYS A 20 19.04 -10.74 33.18
N ALA A 21 18.16 -11.67 33.55
CA ALA A 21 17.26 -12.33 32.61
C ALA A 21 16.21 -11.35 32.07
N VAL A 22 15.66 -10.48 32.93
CA VAL A 22 14.73 -9.42 32.54
C VAL A 22 15.44 -8.37 31.68
N ASN A 23 16.65 -7.94 32.04
CA ASN A 23 17.43 -6.99 31.26
C ASN A 23 17.76 -7.51 29.85
N LYS A 24 18.14 -8.79 29.76
CA LYS A 24 18.36 -9.45 28.48
C LYS A 24 17.10 -9.41 27.62
N TRP A 25 15.95 -9.78 28.18
CA TRP A 25 14.66 -9.70 27.48
C TRP A 25 14.32 -8.28 27.02
N VAL A 26 14.47 -7.29 27.89
CA VAL A 26 14.21 -5.87 27.57
C VAL A 26 15.08 -5.42 26.40
N LYS A 27 16.39 -5.68 26.47
CA LYS A 27 17.34 -5.29 25.43
C LYS A 27 17.04 -5.93 24.08
N GLU A 28 16.76 -7.23 24.06
CA GLU A 28 16.61 -8.01 22.83
C GLU A 28 15.23 -7.91 22.18
N ARG A 29 14.15 -7.71 22.95
CA ARG A 29 12.76 -7.77 22.43
C ARG A 29 11.99 -6.47 22.50
N ILE A 30 12.14 -5.70 23.57
CA ILE A 30 11.26 -4.56 23.88
C ILE A 30 12.02 -3.25 24.18
N SER A 31 13.17 -3.05 23.56
CA SER A 31 14.02 -1.88 23.77
C SER A 31 13.49 -0.64 23.05
N ASP A 32 13.81 0.54 23.59
CA ASP A 32 13.41 1.82 22.99
C ASP A 32 13.96 1.98 21.57
N LYS A 33 15.16 1.45 21.28
CA LYS A 33 15.73 1.37 19.93
C LYS A 33 14.79 0.65 18.94
N LYS A 34 14.13 -0.43 19.37
CA LYS A 34 13.17 -1.15 18.51
C LYS A 34 11.88 -0.36 18.29
N VAL A 35 11.47 0.45 19.28
CA VAL A 35 10.34 1.37 19.16
C VAL A 35 10.67 2.48 18.16
N GLU A 36 11.86 3.08 18.27
CA GLU A 36 12.37 4.09 17.33
C GLU A 36 12.49 3.55 15.90
N GLN A 37 12.92 2.29 15.76
CA GLN A 37 12.97 1.58 14.48
C GLN A 37 11.59 1.11 13.97
N GLY A 38 10.50 1.37 14.70
CA GLY A 38 9.15 0.96 14.31
C GLY A 38 8.89 -0.55 14.35
N GLN A 39 9.81 -1.35 14.90
CA GLN A 39 9.67 -2.81 14.98
C GLN A 39 8.61 -3.25 16.00
N ILE A 40 8.38 -2.44 17.03
CA ILE A 40 7.37 -2.68 18.04
C ILE A 40 6.73 -1.37 18.49
N ALA A 41 5.41 -1.38 18.71
CA ALA A 41 4.71 -0.21 19.24
C ALA A 41 5.08 0.02 20.72
N LYS A 42 5.29 1.28 21.11
CA LYS A 42 5.54 1.68 22.50
C LYS A 42 4.47 1.13 23.46
N SER A 43 3.21 1.17 23.06
CA SER A 43 2.09 0.62 23.86
C SER A 43 2.15 -0.90 24.03
N SER A 44 2.69 -1.64 23.05
CA SER A 44 2.94 -3.08 23.18
C SER A 44 4.04 -3.36 24.19
N VAL A 45 5.15 -2.61 24.13
CA VAL A 45 6.25 -2.69 25.12
C VAL A 45 5.72 -2.52 26.54
N GLU A 46 4.94 -1.46 26.78
CA GLU A 46 4.38 -1.19 28.11
C GLU A 46 3.38 -2.26 28.57
N ASN A 47 2.59 -2.82 27.66
CA ASN A 47 1.71 -3.95 27.98
C ASN A 47 2.48 -5.22 28.31
N TYR A 48 3.60 -5.49 27.64
CA TYR A 48 4.44 -6.66 27.91
C TYR A 48 5.12 -6.55 29.27
N LYS A 49 5.71 -5.39 29.58
CA LYS A 49 6.26 -5.09 30.91
C LYS A 49 5.21 -5.28 32.01
N ARG A 50 4.00 -4.74 31.80
CA ARG A 50 2.88 -4.87 32.75
C ARG A 50 2.43 -6.32 32.91
N GLY A 51 2.31 -7.07 31.82
CA GLY A 51 1.94 -8.48 31.87
C GLY A 51 2.94 -9.32 32.65
N PHE A 52 4.23 -9.10 32.42
CA PHE A 52 5.30 -9.78 33.15
C PHE A 52 5.36 -9.40 34.63
N ALA A 53 5.21 -8.10 34.95
CA ALA A 53 5.12 -7.66 36.34
C ALA A 53 3.92 -8.30 37.07
N TYR A 54 2.77 -8.41 36.41
CA TYR A 54 1.62 -9.12 36.99
C TYR A 54 1.86 -10.60 37.17
N TYR A 55 2.59 -11.25 36.27
CA TYR A 55 2.98 -12.64 36.42
C TYR A 55 3.84 -12.84 37.66
N ILE A 56 4.92 -12.07 37.83
CA ILE A 56 5.77 -12.13 39.02
C ILE A 56 4.96 -11.87 40.30
N ASN A 57 4.12 -10.83 40.31
CA ASN A 57 3.28 -10.56 41.48
C ASN A 57 2.32 -11.71 41.79
N HIS A 58 1.75 -12.33 40.75
CA HIS A 58 0.85 -13.45 40.92
C HIS A 58 1.58 -14.64 41.55
N LEU A 59 2.79 -14.97 41.09
CA LEU A 59 3.61 -16.02 41.70
C LEU A 59 3.93 -15.72 43.16
N ARG A 60 4.45 -14.54 43.46
CA ARG A 60 4.79 -14.10 44.83
C ARG A 60 3.63 -14.14 45.82
N THR A 61 2.39 -14.05 45.32
CA THR A 61 1.19 -13.98 46.18
C THR A 61 0.52 -15.34 46.35
N ASN A 62 0.60 -16.23 45.36
CA ASN A 62 -0.22 -17.45 45.31
C ASN A 62 0.56 -18.75 45.43
N PHE A 63 1.90 -18.71 45.39
CA PHE A 63 2.75 -19.88 45.48
C PHE A 63 3.70 -19.74 46.67
N ASP A 64 3.59 -20.68 47.62
CA ASP A 64 4.43 -20.73 48.82
C ASP A 64 5.91 -20.89 48.43
N GLY A 65 6.79 -20.11 49.04
CA GLY A 65 8.24 -20.14 48.77
C GLY A 65 8.68 -19.33 47.54
N LEU A 66 7.75 -18.65 46.86
CA LEU A 66 8.06 -17.75 45.73
C LEU A 66 7.92 -16.27 46.08
N GLU A 67 7.87 -15.89 47.36
CA GLU A 67 7.61 -14.51 47.82
C GLU A 67 8.62 -13.49 47.25
N ASP A 68 9.86 -13.94 47.05
CA ASP A 68 10.97 -13.13 46.51
C ASP A 68 11.39 -13.56 45.10
N VAL A 69 10.58 -14.34 44.39
CA VAL A 69 10.95 -14.90 43.09
C VAL A 69 11.37 -13.81 42.10
N THR A 70 12.46 -14.06 41.37
CA THR A 70 13.04 -13.17 40.36
C THR A 70 12.94 -13.80 38.97
N GLY A 71 13.23 -13.01 37.93
CA GLY A 71 13.28 -13.54 36.57
C GLY A 71 14.37 -14.59 36.42
N GLU A 72 15.56 -14.37 36.99
CA GLU A 72 16.66 -15.35 36.98
C GLU A 72 16.27 -16.67 37.63
N MET A 73 15.59 -16.64 38.79
CA MET A 73 15.12 -17.85 39.48
C MET A 73 14.16 -18.67 38.61
N LEU A 74 13.18 -18.01 37.97
CA LEU A 74 12.26 -18.70 37.05
C LEU A 74 12.96 -19.34 35.85
N ILE A 75 14.01 -18.69 35.32
CA ILE A 75 14.78 -19.26 34.21
C ILE A 75 15.64 -20.43 34.66
N MET A 76 16.18 -20.39 35.88
CA MET A 76 16.96 -21.49 36.45
C MET A 76 16.05 -22.70 36.69
N GLU A 77 14.94 -22.51 37.39
CA GLU A 77 13.95 -23.54 37.69
C GLU A 77 13.44 -24.23 36.41
N ALA A 78 12.99 -23.45 35.42
CA ALA A 78 12.52 -23.99 34.15
C ALA A 78 13.62 -24.73 33.36
N LYS A 79 14.90 -24.34 33.50
CA LYS A 79 16.02 -25.07 32.87
C LYS A 79 16.35 -26.35 33.61
N ASP A 80 16.33 -26.31 34.93
CA ASP A 80 16.59 -27.48 35.76
C ASP A 80 15.50 -28.54 35.52
N GLU A 81 14.25 -28.11 35.35
CA GLU A 81 13.15 -28.98 34.97
C GLU A 81 13.28 -29.54 33.54
N LEU A 82 13.70 -28.72 32.57
CA LEU A 82 14.00 -29.22 31.22
C LEU A 82 15.13 -30.26 31.19
N ILE A 83 16.12 -30.12 32.08
CA ILE A 83 17.23 -31.08 32.22
C ILE A 83 16.77 -32.35 32.94
N SER A 84 15.90 -32.23 33.94
CA SER A 84 15.43 -33.38 34.73
C SER A 84 14.38 -34.21 33.99
N ASN A 85 13.49 -33.56 33.21
CA ASN A 85 12.35 -34.20 32.56
C ASN A 85 12.68 -34.86 31.21
N THR A 86 13.77 -35.63 31.19
CA THR A 86 14.39 -36.25 30.00
C THR A 86 13.49 -37.23 29.23
N MET A 87 12.26 -37.53 29.68
CA MET A 87 11.39 -38.51 29.03
C MET A 87 10.05 -37.98 28.49
N TYR A 88 9.50 -36.85 28.96
CA TYR A 88 8.18 -36.36 28.49
C TYR A 88 8.11 -34.89 28.05
N GLY A 89 9.19 -34.11 28.15
CA GLY A 89 9.36 -32.86 27.40
C GLY A 89 8.40 -31.71 27.71
N PHE A 90 7.67 -31.76 28.84
CA PHE A 90 6.82 -30.67 29.32
C PHE A 90 7.10 -30.39 30.80
N ASP A 91 7.43 -29.14 31.09
CA ASP A 91 7.70 -28.62 32.42
C ASP A 91 6.36 -28.50 33.21
N GLU A 92 6.12 -29.40 34.15
CA GLU A 92 4.92 -29.46 34.99
C GLU A 92 4.82 -28.21 35.89
N THR A 93 5.92 -27.76 36.48
CA THR A 93 5.93 -26.62 37.42
C THR A 93 5.64 -25.31 36.70
N LEU A 94 6.38 -25.03 35.62
CA LEU A 94 6.16 -23.86 34.77
C LEU A 94 4.77 -23.89 34.12
N ASP A 95 4.31 -25.05 33.67
CA ASP A 95 2.97 -25.20 33.09
C ASP A 95 1.89 -24.87 34.13
N THR A 96 2.05 -25.30 35.38
CA THR A 96 1.18 -24.91 36.51
C THR A 96 1.20 -23.39 36.71
N TYR A 97 2.39 -22.78 36.82
CA TYR A 97 2.52 -21.33 37.00
C TYR A 97 1.85 -20.52 35.89
N LEU A 98 2.05 -20.94 34.64
CA LEU A 98 1.47 -20.28 33.48
C LEU A 98 -0.04 -20.51 33.38
N SER A 99 -0.52 -21.70 33.75
CA SER A 99 -1.96 -22.03 33.72
C SER A 99 -2.72 -21.24 34.77
N GLU A 100 -2.28 -21.22 36.02
CA GLU A 100 -2.94 -20.46 37.08
C GLU A 100 -2.93 -18.96 36.82
N PHE A 101 -1.81 -18.42 36.31
CA PHE A 101 -1.76 -17.01 35.92
C PHE A 101 -2.70 -16.71 34.74
N PHE A 102 -2.78 -17.62 33.76
CA PHE A 102 -3.67 -17.46 32.61
C PHE A 102 -5.15 -17.46 33.03
N ASP A 103 -5.54 -18.35 33.94
CA ASP A 103 -6.89 -18.42 34.50
C ASP A 103 -7.20 -17.15 35.30
N PHE A 104 -6.26 -16.69 36.14
CA PHE A 104 -6.36 -15.40 36.81
C PHE A 104 -6.58 -14.25 35.81
N LEU A 105 -5.88 -14.26 34.68
CA LEU A 105 -6.06 -13.23 33.66
C LEU A 105 -7.44 -13.32 32.99
N ILE A 106 -7.94 -14.53 32.70
CA ILE A 106 -9.26 -14.78 32.11
C ILE A 106 -10.37 -14.18 32.99
N ASP A 107 -10.29 -14.41 34.29
CA ASP A 107 -11.32 -13.98 35.23
C ASP A 107 -11.37 -12.46 35.40
N ASN A 108 -10.23 -11.80 35.21
CA ASN A 108 -10.06 -10.39 35.53
C ASN A 108 -10.00 -9.46 34.32
N TYR A 109 -9.68 -9.97 33.13
CA TYR A 109 -9.39 -9.15 31.96
C TYR A 109 -10.08 -9.62 30.67
N ARG A 110 -10.18 -8.69 29.71
CA ARG A 110 -10.73 -9.00 28.38
C ARG A 110 -9.73 -9.84 27.57
N PRO A 111 -10.19 -10.71 26.64
CA PRO A 111 -9.32 -11.61 25.88
C PRO A 111 -8.10 -10.94 25.23
N LYS A 112 -8.28 -9.76 24.63
CA LYS A 112 -7.16 -8.99 24.05
C LYS A 112 -6.12 -8.58 25.08
N THR A 113 -6.55 -8.17 26.27
CA THR A 113 -5.64 -7.82 27.36
C THR A 113 -4.93 -9.06 27.90
N VAL A 114 -5.66 -10.18 28.07
CA VAL A 114 -5.06 -11.47 28.45
C VAL A 114 -3.95 -11.87 27.49
N ASN A 115 -4.25 -11.89 26.19
CA ASN A 115 -3.27 -12.22 25.15
C ASN A 115 -2.07 -11.27 25.17
N ASN A 116 -2.28 -9.97 25.34
CA ASN A 116 -1.18 -8.99 25.42
C ASN A 116 -0.28 -9.23 26.64
N TYR A 117 -0.86 -9.52 27.81
CA TYR A 117 -0.09 -9.77 29.03
C TYR A 117 0.65 -11.10 28.95
N MET A 118 -0.02 -12.17 28.49
CA MET A 118 0.62 -13.47 28.26
C MET A 118 1.70 -13.39 27.19
N GLN A 119 1.57 -12.53 26.18
CA GLN A 119 2.63 -12.36 25.18
C GLN A 119 3.92 -11.83 25.80
N GLY A 120 3.83 -10.94 26.80
CA GLY A 120 5.00 -10.49 27.55
C GLY A 120 5.72 -11.63 28.26
N VAL A 121 4.95 -12.50 28.95
CA VAL A 121 5.49 -13.68 29.66
C VAL A 121 6.09 -14.69 28.67
N LYS A 122 5.39 -15.01 27.58
CA LYS A 122 5.89 -15.90 26.52
C LYS A 122 7.19 -15.39 25.91
N ASP A 123 7.26 -14.09 25.59
CA ASP A 123 8.46 -13.48 25.01
C ASP A 123 9.65 -13.50 25.98
N PHE A 124 9.42 -13.37 27.29
CA PHE A 124 10.46 -13.47 28.32
C PHE A 124 11.13 -14.86 28.31
N TYR A 125 10.33 -15.93 28.41
CA TYR A 125 10.85 -17.30 28.38
C TYR A 125 11.49 -17.66 27.03
N TYR A 126 10.87 -17.25 25.92
CA TYR A 126 11.42 -17.47 24.57
C TYR A 126 12.80 -16.83 24.39
N THR A 127 13.01 -15.61 24.91
CA THR A 127 14.30 -14.90 24.86
C THR A 127 15.38 -15.64 25.65
N ASN A 128 14.97 -16.35 26.69
CA ASN A 128 15.82 -17.19 27.52
C ASN A 128 15.89 -18.65 27.07
N LYS A 129 15.44 -18.94 25.84
CA LYS A 129 15.52 -20.25 25.17
C LYS A 129 14.68 -21.34 25.82
N ILE A 130 13.62 -20.96 26.54
CA ILE A 130 12.63 -21.88 27.08
C ILE A 130 11.42 -21.87 26.16
N THR A 131 10.99 -23.05 25.72
CA THR A 131 9.87 -23.20 24.79
C THR A 131 8.59 -23.44 25.57
N ILE A 132 7.55 -22.65 25.30
CA ILE A 132 6.22 -22.77 25.90
C ILE A 132 5.22 -23.17 24.81
N ASN A 133 4.24 -24.02 25.14
CA ASN A 133 3.11 -24.29 24.26
C ASN A 133 2.21 -23.04 24.11
N SER A 134 2.57 -22.15 23.19
CA SER A 134 1.92 -20.85 23.00
C SER A 134 0.42 -20.93 22.68
N LYS A 135 -0.03 -22.04 22.09
CA LYS A 135 -1.45 -22.27 21.74
C LYS A 135 -2.32 -22.46 22.99
N LYS A 136 -1.79 -23.06 24.05
CA LYS A 136 -2.50 -23.26 25.33
C LYS A 136 -2.87 -21.93 25.99
N TYR A 137 -1.97 -20.95 25.92
CA TYR A 137 -2.11 -19.64 26.56
C TYR A 137 -2.50 -18.54 25.58
N THR A 138 -3.44 -18.85 24.70
CA THR A 138 -3.99 -17.91 23.73
C THR A 138 -5.51 -18.07 23.67
N ILE A 139 -6.22 -16.97 23.91
CA ILE A 139 -7.68 -16.95 23.81
C ILE A 139 -8.04 -16.37 22.46
N GLN A 140 -8.99 -16.98 21.76
CA GLN A 140 -9.59 -16.34 20.60
C GLN A 140 -10.28 -15.06 21.04
N SER A 141 -9.84 -13.91 20.51
CA SER A 141 -10.55 -12.67 20.76
C SER A 141 -11.95 -12.82 20.16
N LYS A 142 -12.98 -12.90 21.02
CA LYS A 142 -14.37 -12.72 20.58
C LYS A 142 -14.51 -11.36 19.89
N TYR A 143 -15.58 -11.20 19.12
CA TYR A 143 -16.02 -9.91 18.57
C TYR A 143 -15.93 -8.80 19.62
N PRO A 144 -15.65 -7.54 19.22
CA PRO A 144 -15.69 -6.43 20.15
C PRO A 144 -17.02 -6.46 20.92
N ASP A 145 -16.93 -6.31 22.24
CA ASP A 145 -18.10 -6.25 23.11
C ASP A 145 -19.10 -5.24 22.57
N GLU A 146 -20.31 -5.73 22.24
CA GLU A 146 -21.35 -4.98 21.54
C GLU A 146 -21.67 -3.66 22.26
N LYS A 147 -21.55 -3.63 23.60
CA LYS A 147 -21.75 -2.43 24.42
C LYS A 147 -20.72 -1.31 24.16
N ASN A 148 -19.61 -1.65 23.50
CA ASN A 148 -18.56 -0.71 23.09
C ASN A 148 -18.57 -0.41 21.59
N VAL A 149 -19.43 -1.07 20.81
CA VAL A 149 -19.66 -0.77 19.40
C VAL A 149 -20.85 0.20 19.35
N TYR A 150 -20.56 1.46 19.01
CA TYR A 150 -21.58 2.49 18.94
C TYR A 150 -21.38 3.30 17.67
N ASN A 151 -22.42 3.34 16.84
CA ASN A 151 -22.46 4.17 15.64
C ASN A 151 -23.12 5.48 16.03
N LEU A 152 -22.34 6.56 16.01
CA LEU A 152 -22.86 7.91 16.29
C LEU A 152 -23.81 8.32 15.18
N SER A 153 -24.96 8.90 15.54
CA SER A 153 -25.81 9.57 14.55
C SER A 153 -25.29 10.98 14.23
N LYS A 154 -25.71 11.53 13.10
CA LYS A 154 -25.39 12.91 12.71
C LYS A 154 -25.81 13.92 13.78
N ASP A 155 -27.00 13.75 14.37
CA ASP A 155 -27.53 14.64 15.42
C ASP A 155 -26.70 14.59 16.70
N GLU A 156 -26.22 13.41 17.10
CA GLU A 156 -25.35 13.26 18.26
C GLU A 156 -24.00 13.92 18.04
N ILE A 157 -23.44 13.79 16.84
CA ILE A 157 -22.21 14.46 16.46
C ILE A 157 -22.43 15.97 16.51
N LEU A 158 -23.54 16.48 15.94
CA LEU A 158 -23.86 17.90 15.90
C LEU A 158 -23.97 18.50 17.32
N LYS A 159 -24.67 17.84 18.24
CA LYS A 159 -24.77 18.27 19.65
C LYS A 159 -23.41 18.37 20.34
N CYS A 160 -22.53 17.39 20.12
CA CYS A 160 -21.15 17.47 20.61
C CYS A 160 -20.36 18.58 19.91
N PHE A 161 -20.52 18.72 18.59
CA PHE A 161 -19.79 19.64 17.74
C PHE A 161 -20.01 21.10 18.13
N GLU A 162 -21.24 21.47 18.49
CA GLU A 162 -21.59 22.81 18.99
C GLU A 162 -20.78 23.23 20.23
N ASN A 163 -20.38 22.26 21.05
CA ASN A 163 -19.64 22.47 22.30
C ASN A 163 -18.11 22.39 22.13
N LEU A 164 -17.59 22.17 20.92
CA LEU A 164 -16.16 22.09 20.64
C LEU A 164 -15.53 23.45 20.35
N SER A 165 -14.24 23.61 20.69
CA SER A 165 -13.43 24.75 20.24
C SER A 165 -13.23 24.71 18.72
N LEU A 166 -12.90 25.82 18.07
CA LEU A 166 -12.64 25.86 16.61
C LEU A 166 -11.63 24.79 16.16
N ARG A 167 -10.53 24.62 16.90
CA ARG A 167 -9.55 23.55 16.66
C ARG A 167 -10.19 22.17 16.74
N ASP A 168 -10.91 21.90 17.83
CA ASP A 168 -11.45 20.56 18.06
C ASP A 168 -12.63 20.24 17.12
N LYS A 169 -13.35 21.27 16.64
CA LYS A 169 -14.31 21.20 15.52
C LYS A 169 -13.63 20.73 14.24
N CYS A 170 -12.51 21.36 13.87
CA CYS A 170 -11.73 20.93 12.71
C CYS A 170 -11.28 19.46 12.86
N ILE A 171 -10.74 19.08 14.02
CA ILE A 171 -10.32 17.70 14.27
C ILE A 171 -11.50 16.71 14.17
N CYS A 172 -12.67 17.08 14.70
CA CYS A 172 -13.88 16.29 14.57
C CYS A 172 -14.27 16.11 13.10
N LEU A 173 -14.33 17.19 12.32
CA LEU A 173 -14.67 17.16 10.90
C LEU A 173 -13.67 16.39 10.06
N VAL A 174 -12.37 16.50 10.36
CA VAL A 174 -11.37 15.66 9.69
C VAL A 174 -11.71 14.19 9.92
N GLN A 175 -12.01 13.77 11.14
CA GLN A 175 -12.32 12.36 11.42
C GLN A 175 -13.62 11.89 10.76
N THR A 176 -14.68 12.70 10.78
CA THR A 176 -15.96 12.34 10.18
C THR A 176 -15.95 12.43 8.65
N SER A 177 -15.05 13.22 8.05
CA SER A 177 -14.94 13.37 6.60
C SER A 177 -13.93 12.41 5.94
N SER A 178 -12.95 11.89 6.69
CA SER A 178 -11.84 11.11 6.12
C SER A 178 -11.68 9.69 6.68
N GLY A 179 -12.34 9.39 7.79
CA GLY A 179 -12.12 8.14 8.53
C GLY A 179 -10.73 8.02 9.16
N MET A 180 -9.96 9.10 9.25
CA MET A 180 -8.67 9.11 9.94
C MET A 180 -8.85 8.79 11.44
N GLY A 181 -7.95 7.97 11.98
CA GLY A 181 -7.85 7.72 13.40
C GLY A 181 -7.20 8.88 14.15
N ARG A 182 -7.32 8.87 15.49
CA ARG A 182 -6.77 9.91 16.37
C ARG A 182 -5.32 10.28 16.05
N ASP A 183 -4.46 9.27 15.97
CA ASP A 183 -3.02 9.49 15.87
C ASP A 183 -2.62 10.02 14.48
N GLU A 184 -3.43 9.76 13.46
CA GLU A 184 -3.23 10.24 12.08
C GLU A 184 -3.61 11.73 12.00
N VAL A 185 -4.75 12.13 12.56
CA VAL A 185 -5.20 13.53 12.55
C VAL A 185 -4.24 14.48 13.28
N VAL A 186 -3.73 14.08 14.45
CA VAL A 186 -2.80 14.94 15.23
C VAL A 186 -1.40 15.05 14.63
N ARG A 187 -1.10 14.29 13.56
CA ARG A 187 0.17 14.35 12.81
C ARG A 187 0.07 15.12 11.51
N LEU A 188 -1.12 15.55 11.09
CA LEU A 188 -1.28 16.39 9.90
C LEU A 188 -0.45 17.66 10.04
N THR A 189 0.18 18.06 8.95
CA THR A 189 0.95 19.31 8.85
C THR A 189 0.20 20.32 7.97
N VAL A 190 0.65 21.57 8.00
CA VAL A 190 0.06 22.63 7.17
C VAL A 190 0.33 22.37 5.69
N SER A 191 1.52 21.88 5.31
CA SER A 191 1.85 21.48 3.93
C SER A 191 0.92 20.38 3.46
N THR A 192 0.70 19.32 4.25
CA THR A 192 -0.20 18.22 3.87
C THR A 192 -1.60 18.72 3.49
N PHE A 193 -2.12 19.73 4.21
CA PHE A 193 -3.41 20.33 3.86
C PHE A 193 -3.30 21.21 2.60
N LYS A 194 -2.34 22.13 2.55
CA LYS A 194 -2.17 23.06 1.43
C LYS A 194 -1.90 22.36 0.10
N ASP A 195 -1.01 21.38 0.09
CA ASP A 195 -0.61 20.65 -1.11
C ASP A 195 -1.75 19.78 -1.65
N GLY A 196 -2.61 19.30 -0.74
CA GLY A 196 -3.78 18.49 -1.08
C GLY A 196 -5.04 19.30 -1.38
N TYR A 197 -5.06 20.59 -1.06
CA TYR A 197 -6.26 21.41 -1.14
C TYR A 197 -6.60 21.80 -2.58
N ASP A 198 -7.78 21.41 -3.01
CA ASP A 198 -8.36 21.75 -4.30
C ASP A 198 -9.36 22.89 -4.10
N GLU A 199 -8.95 24.10 -4.47
CA GLU A 199 -9.78 25.31 -4.34
C GLU A 199 -11.04 25.25 -5.20
N LYS A 200 -10.96 24.63 -6.39
CA LYS A 200 -12.07 24.55 -7.33
C LYS A 200 -13.21 23.80 -6.67
N ASP A 201 -12.93 22.60 -6.16
CA ASP A 201 -13.91 21.70 -5.52
C ASP A 201 -14.10 21.96 -4.02
N ASN A 202 -13.23 22.78 -3.44
CA ASN A 202 -13.11 22.99 -2.00
C ASN A 202 -13.02 21.66 -1.27
N VAL A 203 -12.15 20.76 -1.69
CA VAL A 203 -11.88 19.49 -0.99
C VAL A 203 -10.38 19.34 -0.83
N CYS A 204 -9.95 18.50 0.10
CA CYS A 204 -8.51 18.29 0.30
C CYS A 204 -8.17 16.81 0.19
N PHE A 205 -7.25 16.48 -0.70
CA PHE A 205 -6.68 15.14 -0.82
C PHE A 205 -5.53 14.96 0.18
N ILE A 206 -5.66 14.01 1.08
CA ILE A 206 -4.62 13.68 2.04
C ILE A 206 -3.90 12.42 1.56
N ALA A 207 -2.73 12.59 0.96
CA ALA A 207 -1.80 11.50 0.70
C ALA A 207 -1.04 11.17 1.99
N GLU A 208 -1.44 10.11 2.70
CA GLU A 208 -0.80 9.79 3.97
C GLU A 208 0.50 8.98 3.82
N SER A 209 1.42 9.29 4.73
CA SER A 209 2.54 8.42 5.08
C SER A 209 2.02 7.03 5.50
N PRO A 210 2.70 5.93 5.09
CA PRO A 210 2.25 4.57 5.40
C PRO A 210 1.98 4.41 6.88
N ARG A 211 0.80 3.85 7.20
CA ARG A 211 0.42 3.62 8.60
C ARG A 211 1.47 2.72 9.23
N PRO A 212 2.08 3.08 10.39
CA PRO A 212 3.16 2.30 10.98
C PRO A 212 2.82 0.82 11.22
N LYS A 213 1.52 0.53 11.41
CA LYS A 213 1.02 -0.83 11.66
C LYS A 213 0.87 -1.68 10.41
N THR A 214 0.52 -1.10 9.27
CA THR A 214 0.18 -1.87 8.06
C THR A 214 1.15 -1.64 6.92
N SER A 215 2.03 -0.63 6.98
CA SER A 215 2.96 -0.21 5.91
C SER A 215 2.30 0.17 4.58
N VAL A 216 0.98 0.09 4.48
CA VAL A 216 0.20 0.47 3.31
C VAL A 216 0.06 1.99 3.28
N LYS A 217 0.50 2.62 2.19
CA LYS A 217 0.19 4.01 1.88
C LYS A 217 -1.32 4.10 1.64
N ARG A 218 -1.97 5.05 2.31
CA ARG A 218 -3.40 5.32 2.10
C ARG A 218 -3.58 6.75 1.65
N HIS A 219 -4.62 7.00 0.88
CA HIS A 219 -5.10 8.35 0.64
C HIS A 219 -6.55 8.47 1.08
N THR A 220 -6.95 9.65 1.49
CA THR A 220 -8.32 9.98 1.89
C THR A 220 -8.62 11.42 1.53
N TRP A 221 -9.84 11.86 1.80
CA TRP A 221 -10.32 13.18 1.43
C TRP A 221 -10.92 13.90 2.63
N LEU A 222 -10.83 15.24 2.61
CA LEU A 222 -11.57 16.12 3.50
C LEU A 222 -12.69 16.78 2.72
N SER A 223 -13.87 16.83 3.33
CA SER A 223 -15.05 17.45 2.74
C SER A 223 -14.90 18.98 2.66
N SER A 224 -15.75 19.61 1.85
CA SER A 224 -15.77 21.07 1.75
C SER A 224 -16.12 21.77 3.06
N GLU A 225 -17.04 21.22 3.84
CA GLU A 225 -17.29 21.68 5.20
C GLU A 225 -16.00 21.63 6.05
N CYS A 226 -15.27 20.51 6.00
CA CYS A 226 -14.03 20.36 6.75
C CYS A 226 -12.96 21.38 6.31
N CYS A 227 -12.80 21.59 5.00
CA CYS A 227 -11.80 22.50 4.45
C CYS A 227 -12.07 23.94 4.85
N ASP A 228 -13.32 24.39 4.84
CA ASP A 228 -13.69 25.75 5.25
C ASP A 228 -13.36 26.00 6.74
N TYR A 229 -13.67 25.04 7.62
CA TYR A 229 -13.29 25.15 9.04
C TYR A 229 -11.77 25.13 9.24
N ILE A 230 -11.02 24.34 8.45
CA ILE A 230 -9.56 24.33 8.51
C ILE A 230 -8.99 25.67 8.05
N ASN A 231 -9.50 26.25 6.97
CA ASN A 231 -9.11 27.58 6.49
C ASN A 231 -9.39 28.65 7.55
N GLU A 232 -10.60 28.66 8.14
CA GLU A 232 -10.94 29.55 9.27
C GLU A 232 -9.97 29.37 10.44
N TYR A 233 -9.59 28.13 10.76
CA TYR A 233 -8.63 27.85 11.82
C TYR A 233 -7.21 28.32 11.49
N ILE A 234 -6.74 28.14 10.25
CA ILE A 234 -5.44 28.64 9.77
C ILE A 234 -5.40 30.17 9.83
N GLU A 235 -6.46 30.84 9.36
CA GLU A 235 -6.62 32.29 9.44
C GLU A 235 -6.60 32.76 10.89
N TRP A 236 -7.41 32.13 11.75
CA TRP A 236 -7.42 32.40 13.17
C TRP A 236 -6.01 32.30 13.73
N ARG A 237 -5.30 31.18 13.52
CA ARG A 237 -3.92 30.96 14.01
C ARG A 237 -2.96 32.07 13.62
N ASN A 238 -3.08 32.57 12.38
CA ASN A 238 -2.19 33.59 11.83
C ASN A 238 -2.65 35.04 12.11
N HIS A 239 -3.87 35.23 12.60
CA HIS A 239 -4.40 36.55 12.95
C HIS A 239 -3.59 37.18 14.09
N LYS A 240 -2.78 38.18 13.75
CA LYS A 240 -1.96 38.93 14.70
C LYS A 240 -2.85 39.90 15.50
N PRO A 241 -2.83 39.86 16.84
CA PRO A 241 -3.62 40.79 17.64
C PRO A 241 -3.05 42.21 17.52
N ILE A 242 -3.88 43.20 17.80
CA ILE A 242 -3.47 44.62 17.87
C ILE A 242 -2.53 44.85 19.07
N ALA A 243 -2.67 44.04 20.13
CA ALA A 243 -1.92 44.16 21.36
C ALA A 243 -0.39 44.11 21.15
N GLU A 244 0.32 44.89 21.96
CA GLU A 244 1.77 45.06 21.88
C GLU A 244 2.55 43.80 22.29
N LYS A 245 3.83 43.72 21.89
CA LYS A 245 4.74 42.62 22.26
C LYS A 245 4.85 42.54 23.79
N GLY A 246 4.75 41.32 24.31
CA GLY A 246 4.82 41.04 25.75
C GLY A 246 3.46 40.98 26.47
N THR A 247 2.37 41.42 25.83
CA THR A 247 1.02 41.23 26.36
C THR A 247 0.60 39.76 26.30
N LYS A 248 -0.35 39.35 27.15
CA LYS A 248 -0.92 37.99 27.16
C LYS A 248 -1.48 37.62 25.78
N GLU A 249 -2.21 38.52 25.14
CA GLU A 249 -2.83 38.30 23.83
C GLU A 249 -1.78 38.09 22.73
N TYR A 250 -0.71 38.89 22.71
CA TYR A 250 0.41 38.71 21.79
C TYR A 250 1.14 37.39 22.04
N ASN A 251 1.36 37.03 23.31
CA ASN A 251 1.99 35.77 23.71
C ASN A 251 1.14 34.54 23.31
N ASP A 252 -0.18 34.61 23.48
CA ASP A 252 -1.09 33.56 23.03
C ASP A 252 -1.10 33.43 21.49
N TYR A 253 -0.97 34.55 20.77
CA TYR A 253 -0.71 34.54 19.33
C TYR A 253 0.59 33.82 18.96
N LEU A 254 1.71 34.12 19.62
CA LEU A 254 2.98 33.41 19.35
C LEU A 254 2.83 31.90 19.58
N LYS A 255 2.16 31.48 20.66
CA LYS A 255 1.91 30.05 20.95
C LYS A 255 1.13 29.34 19.84
N ARG A 256 0.22 30.04 19.15
CA ARG A 256 -0.68 29.46 18.15
C ARG A 256 -0.32 29.73 16.68
N LYS A 257 0.50 30.74 16.36
CA LYS A 257 0.90 31.08 14.98
C LYS A 257 1.47 29.88 14.20
N ILE A 258 1.30 29.85 12.89
CA ILE A 258 2.01 28.90 12.01
C ILE A 258 3.40 29.48 11.68
N TYR A 259 4.43 28.66 11.87
CA TYR A 259 5.84 29.08 11.66
C TYR A 259 6.41 28.63 10.31
N SER A 260 5.92 27.51 9.78
CA SER A 260 6.33 26.93 8.50
C SER A 260 5.23 26.01 7.96
N ASP A 261 5.34 25.56 6.72
CA ASP A 261 4.41 24.57 6.17
C ASP A 261 4.59 23.20 6.82
N ASP A 262 5.79 22.85 7.30
CA ASP A 262 6.04 21.63 8.09
C ASP A 262 5.48 21.67 9.52
N ASP A 263 4.91 22.80 9.94
CA ASP A 263 4.28 22.92 11.26
C ASP A 263 3.05 22.01 11.34
N ILE A 264 2.74 21.54 12.56
CA ILE A 264 1.54 20.73 12.78
C ILE A 264 0.30 21.54 12.46
N LEU A 265 -0.67 20.93 11.76
CA LEU A 265 -1.92 21.56 11.40
C LEU A 265 -2.70 21.93 12.66
N PHE A 266 -2.84 20.98 13.59
CA PHE A 266 -3.55 21.18 14.86
C PHE A 266 -2.59 21.28 16.04
N ALA A 267 -2.38 22.50 16.54
CA ALA A 267 -1.51 22.75 17.68
C ALA A 267 -2.25 22.58 19.03
N LYS A 268 -1.59 21.93 19.99
CA LYS A 268 -2.10 21.89 21.38
C LYS A 268 -2.10 23.30 21.96
N GLN A 269 -3.05 23.55 22.85
CA GLN A 269 -3.07 24.78 23.62
C GLN A 269 -1.94 24.72 24.66
N LEU A 270 -1.13 25.78 24.71
CA LEU A 270 0.05 25.87 25.57
C LEU A 270 -0.24 26.76 26.76
N ASP A 271 -0.31 26.15 27.94
CA ASP A 271 -0.58 26.88 29.18
C ASP A 271 0.70 27.51 29.75
N SER A 272 1.87 26.89 29.55
CA SER A 272 3.15 27.38 30.07
C SER A 272 3.84 28.37 29.13
N ASN A 273 4.73 29.19 29.69
CA ASN A 273 5.62 30.07 28.95
C ASN A 273 6.88 29.35 28.43
N ASP A 274 7.03 28.05 28.68
CA ASP A 274 8.20 27.27 28.24
C ASP A 274 8.44 27.40 26.73
N PHE A 275 7.36 27.40 25.95
CA PHE A 275 7.42 27.61 24.50
C PHE A 275 7.84 29.03 24.10
N LEU A 276 7.40 30.03 24.86
CA LEU A 276 7.81 31.43 24.62
C LEU A 276 9.28 31.62 24.96
N ASN A 277 9.73 31.03 26.06
CA ASN A 277 11.14 31.01 26.44
C ASN A 277 11.96 30.32 25.36
N TYR A 278 11.51 29.16 24.86
CA TYR A 278 12.13 28.46 23.73
C TYR A 278 12.27 29.34 22.49
N ILE A 279 11.22 30.07 22.09
CA ILE A 279 11.28 30.96 20.93
C ILE A 279 12.21 32.15 21.18
N ASN A 280 12.10 32.81 22.35
CA ASN A 280 12.90 33.98 22.66
C ASN A 280 14.40 33.63 22.75
N GLU A 281 14.75 32.48 23.34
CA GLU A 281 16.12 31.97 23.37
C GLU A 281 16.66 31.63 21.96
N SER A 282 15.78 31.29 21.01
CA SER A 282 16.18 31.00 19.62
C SER A 282 16.45 32.24 18.76
N GLU A 283 16.05 33.44 19.20
CA GLU A 283 16.41 34.70 18.52
C GLU A 283 17.90 35.07 18.73
N ASP A 284 18.52 34.58 19.81
CA ASP A 284 19.91 34.87 20.23
C ASP A 284 20.95 33.78 19.80
N ASP A 285 20.71 33.12 18.66
CA ASP A 285 21.63 32.23 17.91
C ASP A 285 22.04 30.87 18.57
N TYR A 286 21.70 30.53 19.83
CA TYR A 286 21.84 29.15 20.34
C TYR A 286 21.11 28.90 21.68
N SER A 287 20.26 27.86 21.78
CA SER A 287 19.83 27.28 23.06
C SER A 287 20.30 25.83 23.17
N GLU A 288 21.26 25.59 24.07
CA GLU A 288 21.80 24.25 24.38
C GLU A 288 20.72 23.31 24.93
N LYS A 289 19.68 23.88 25.54
CA LYS A 289 18.58 23.15 26.18
C LYS A 289 17.58 22.54 25.19
N TYR A 290 17.43 23.12 24.00
CA TYR A 290 16.36 22.75 23.08
C TYR A 290 16.81 22.38 21.66
N HIS A 291 18.12 22.33 21.38
CA HIS A 291 18.70 21.81 20.13
C HIS A 291 18.19 22.45 18.82
N VAL A 292 18.07 23.78 18.70
CA VAL A 292 17.76 24.46 17.42
C VAL A 292 18.55 25.78 17.33
N ILE A 293 19.38 26.10 16.31
CA ILE A 293 19.17 26.29 14.84
C ILE A 293 20.42 25.82 14.03
N LYS A 294 20.23 25.38 12.76
CA LYS A 294 21.28 25.40 11.71
C LYS A 294 21.11 26.69 10.89
N LYS A 295 22.08 27.61 10.90
CA LYS A 295 22.22 28.62 9.82
C LYS A 295 22.44 27.83 8.52
N MET A 296 21.49 27.89 7.59
CA MET A 296 21.73 27.52 6.21
C MET A 296 21.67 28.81 5.39
N ASN A 297 22.82 29.22 4.85
CA ASN A 297 22.93 30.21 3.78
C ASN A 297 22.27 31.58 4.06
N ASP A 298 22.69 32.28 5.10
CA ASP A 298 22.36 33.69 5.40
C ASP A 298 20.86 34.06 5.63
N GLU A 299 19.92 33.13 5.44
CA GLU A 299 18.51 33.32 5.77
C GLU A 299 18.17 32.78 7.17
N LYS A 300 17.75 33.66 8.09
CA LYS A 300 17.26 33.26 9.42
C LYS A 300 15.89 32.59 9.31
N LYS A 301 15.84 31.27 9.17
CA LYS A 301 14.60 30.48 9.27
C LYS A 301 14.44 29.91 10.68
N VAL A 302 13.41 30.35 11.40
CA VAL A 302 13.07 29.79 12.72
C VAL A 302 12.48 28.40 12.50
N ILE A 303 13.23 27.37 12.89
CA ILE A 303 12.70 26.00 12.95
C ILE A 303 12.07 25.84 14.34
N VAL A 304 10.76 25.62 14.38
CA VAL A 304 10.08 25.38 15.65
C VAL A 304 10.02 23.88 15.90
N ASP A 305 10.49 23.45 17.06
CA ASP A 305 10.32 22.06 17.47
C ASP A 305 8.82 21.74 17.66
N VAL A 306 8.28 20.98 16.72
CA VAL A 306 6.89 20.55 16.68
C VAL A 306 6.48 19.74 17.92
N HIS A 307 7.41 19.09 18.63
CA HIS A 307 7.11 18.29 19.82
C HIS A 307 6.50 19.14 20.95
N PHE A 308 6.91 20.41 21.06
CA PHE A 308 6.31 21.34 22.03
C PHE A 308 4.83 21.55 21.78
N ARG A 309 4.37 21.44 20.54
CA ARG A 309 3.02 21.82 20.13
C ARG A 309 2.16 20.61 19.79
N GLN A 310 2.77 19.45 19.59
CA GLN A 310 2.06 18.21 19.33
C GLN A 310 1.18 17.82 20.53
N PHE A 311 0.01 17.24 20.23
CA PHE A 311 -0.88 16.69 21.24
C PHE A 311 -0.17 15.59 22.06
N LYS A 312 -0.35 15.63 23.39
CA LYS A 312 0.03 14.49 24.24
C LYS A 312 -0.97 13.36 24.09
N GLU A 313 -0.52 12.14 24.39
CA GLU A 313 -1.39 10.97 24.38
C GLU A 313 -2.61 11.20 25.30
N GLY A 314 -3.81 11.02 24.74
CA GLY A 314 -5.07 11.17 25.48
C GLY A 314 -5.61 12.60 25.63
N SER A 315 -4.87 13.64 25.24
CA SER A 315 -5.37 15.03 25.27
C SER A 315 -6.64 15.21 24.44
N LEU A 316 -6.67 14.68 23.21
CA LEU A 316 -7.87 14.72 22.36
C LEU A 316 -9.05 13.95 22.99
N SER A 317 -8.77 12.82 23.64
CA SER A 317 -9.80 12.06 24.34
C SER A 317 -10.43 12.84 25.51
N LYS A 318 -9.71 13.79 26.12
CA LYS A 318 -10.27 14.69 27.12
C LYS A 318 -11.22 15.71 26.48
N ALA A 319 -10.84 16.29 25.34
CA ALA A 319 -11.69 17.22 24.60
C ALA A 319 -13.03 16.57 24.22
N TYR A 320 -12.99 15.35 23.67
CA TYR A 320 -14.22 14.63 23.33
C TYR A 320 -15.10 14.28 24.54
N ARG A 321 -14.52 13.84 25.65
CA ARG A 321 -15.29 13.59 26.88
C ARG A 321 -15.94 14.86 27.43
N ASN A 322 -15.28 16.00 27.31
CA ASN A 322 -15.85 17.28 27.73
C ASN A 322 -17.03 17.64 26.82
N ALA A 323 -16.88 17.51 25.50
CA ALA A 323 -17.96 17.76 24.55
C ALA A 323 -19.17 16.85 24.77
N GLU A 324 -18.94 15.55 24.98
CA GLU A 324 -19.96 14.55 25.34
C GLU A 324 -20.72 14.97 26.60
N LYS A 325 -20.00 15.37 27.65
CA LYS A 325 -20.59 15.84 28.90
C LYS A 325 -21.46 17.09 28.69
N HIS A 326 -21.00 18.05 27.88
CA HIS A 326 -21.76 19.28 27.60
C HIS A 326 -22.97 19.02 26.71
N ALA A 327 -22.90 18.04 25.81
CA ALA A 327 -24.00 17.59 24.98
C ALA A 327 -25.04 16.74 25.74
N CYS A 328 -24.82 16.48 27.04
CA CYS A 328 -25.62 15.56 27.85
C CYS A 328 -25.75 14.17 27.20
N LEU A 329 -24.69 13.74 26.50
CA LEU A 329 -24.59 12.43 25.90
C LEU A 329 -23.82 11.50 26.83
N SER A 330 -24.23 10.25 26.87
CA SER A 330 -23.71 9.27 27.81
C SER A 330 -23.94 7.88 27.25
N ASN A 331 -23.00 6.97 27.50
CA ASN A 331 -23.24 5.56 27.24
C ASN A 331 -24.27 5.07 28.27
N LYS A 332 -25.45 4.63 27.82
CA LYS A 332 -26.55 4.14 28.69
C LYS A 332 -26.10 3.12 29.73
N HIS A 333 -25.09 2.30 29.40
CA HIS A 333 -24.58 1.31 30.35
C HIS A 333 -23.74 1.91 31.50
N ASN A 334 -23.20 3.11 31.33
CA ASN A 334 -22.54 3.85 32.42
C ASN A 334 -23.54 4.40 33.44
N GLU A 335 -24.79 4.64 33.03
CA GLU A 335 -25.86 5.14 33.92
C GLU A 335 -26.34 4.06 34.89
N LEU A 336 -26.23 2.78 34.49
CA LEU A 336 -26.64 1.62 35.29
C LEU A 336 -25.61 1.19 36.34
N GLY A 337 -24.51 1.95 36.53
CA GLY A 337 -23.46 1.61 37.50
C GLY A 337 -22.65 0.35 37.14
N GLU A 338 -22.85 -0.23 35.96
CA GLU A 338 -22.04 -1.32 35.43
C GLU A 338 -20.60 -0.83 35.13
N LYS A 339 -19.66 -1.77 34.95
CA LYS A 339 -18.24 -1.51 34.63
C LYS A 339 -18.08 -0.34 33.66
N LYS A 340 -17.18 0.62 33.93
CA LYS A 340 -16.95 1.82 33.09
C LYS A 340 -16.76 1.47 31.61
N TYR A 341 -17.78 1.73 30.79
CA TYR A 341 -17.73 1.68 29.33
C TYR A 341 -17.10 2.97 28.80
N TYR A 342 -16.59 2.90 27.58
CA TYR A 342 -16.06 4.08 26.92
C TYR A 342 -17.17 5.08 26.60
N GLY A 343 -16.83 6.37 26.63
CA GLY A 343 -17.70 7.43 26.12
C GLY A 343 -18.04 7.21 24.64
N ILE A 344 -19.24 7.62 24.25
CA ILE A 344 -19.75 7.40 22.89
C ILE A 344 -19.12 8.36 21.89
N PHE A 345 -18.72 9.57 22.32
CA PHE A 345 -18.05 10.53 21.47
C PHE A 345 -16.54 10.34 21.54
N ARG A 346 -15.98 9.64 20.56
CA ARG A 346 -14.54 9.33 20.49
C ARG A 346 -14.11 9.11 19.04
N ALA A 347 -12.80 9.28 18.78
CA ALA A 347 -12.22 9.12 17.45
C ALA A 347 -12.63 7.83 16.73
N ASN A 348 -12.67 6.70 17.44
CA ASN A 348 -13.06 5.43 16.84
C ASN A 348 -14.53 5.40 16.39
N ASN A 349 -15.42 6.06 17.12
CA ASN A 349 -16.84 6.12 16.78
C ASN A 349 -17.11 7.18 15.70
N LEU A 350 -16.33 8.27 15.65
CA LEU A 350 -16.35 9.23 14.53
C LEU A 350 -15.89 8.61 13.21
N ARG A 351 -14.84 7.77 13.27
CA ARG A 351 -14.44 6.91 12.15
C ARG A 351 -15.50 5.86 11.80
N GLY A 352 -16.20 5.34 12.81
CA GLY A 352 -17.36 4.47 12.63
C GLY A 352 -18.47 5.16 11.85
N PHE A 353 -18.81 6.40 12.21
CA PHE A 353 -19.76 7.25 11.48
C PHE A 353 -19.34 7.41 10.01
N PHE A 354 -18.08 7.79 9.73
CA PHE A 354 -17.60 7.88 8.35
C PHE A 354 -17.84 6.57 7.58
N SER A 355 -17.47 5.43 8.18
CA SER A 355 -17.66 4.12 7.56
C SER A 355 -19.14 3.78 7.33
N SER A 356 -20.02 4.04 8.29
CA SER A 356 -21.44 3.71 8.17
C SER A 356 -22.14 4.63 7.18
N SER A 357 -21.87 5.93 7.22
CA SER A 357 -22.47 6.91 6.30
C SER A 357 -22.10 6.62 4.84
N LEU A 358 -20.91 6.08 4.59
CA LEU A 358 -20.51 5.66 3.25
C LEU A 358 -21.19 4.38 2.78
N LEU A 359 -21.59 3.47 3.68
CA LEU A 359 -22.36 2.27 3.32
C LEU A 359 -23.75 2.63 2.78
N ASP A 360 -24.32 3.72 3.29
CA ASP A 360 -25.63 4.23 2.84
C ASP A 360 -25.52 5.16 1.62
N SER A 361 -24.30 5.42 1.14
CA SER A 361 -24.00 6.31 0.02
C SER A 361 -23.80 5.53 -1.29
N PRO A 362 -23.86 6.17 -2.46
CA PRO A 362 -23.59 5.51 -3.75
C PRO A 362 -22.11 5.18 -4.00
N CYS A 363 -21.22 5.40 -3.03
CA CYS A 363 -19.79 5.10 -3.18
C CYS A 363 -19.53 3.59 -3.13
N ASP A 364 -18.64 3.14 -4.03
CA ASP A 364 -18.16 1.77 -4.01
C ASP A 364 -17.49 1.43 -2.66
N HIS A 365 -17.89 0.30 -2.08
CA HIS A 365 -17.34 -0.22 -0.84
C HIS A 365 -15.80 -0.31 -0.87
N ILE A 366 -15.20 -0.58 -2.03
CA ILE A 366 -13.74 -0.64 -2.19
C ILE A 366 -13.09 0.69 -1.85
N TRP A 367 -13.66 1.82 -2.28
CA TRP A 367 -13.13 3.16 -1.99
C TRP A 367 -13.24 3.50 -0.52
N LYS A 368 -14.36 3.15 0.13
CA LYS A 368 -14.52 3.28 1.58
C LYS A 368 -13.41 2.52 2.34
N GLU A 369 -13.19 1.25 2.02
CA GLU A 369 -12.13 0.45 2.66
C GLU A 369 -10.74 1.04 2.40
N TYR A 370 -10.52 1.55 1.19
CA TYR A 370 -9.28 2.21 0.81
C TYR A 370 -9.02 3.50 1.61
N TRP A 371 -10.00 4.41 1.71
CA TRP A 371 -9.88 5.66 2.47
C TRP A 371 -9.64 5.44 3.97
N ILE A 372 -10.27 4.39 4.52
CA ILE A 372 -10.09 3.98 5.91
C ILE A 372 -8.70 3.31 6.12
N GLY A 373 -8.02 2.89 5.05
CA GLY A 373 -6.71 2.23 5.11
C GLY A 373 -6.80 0.77 5.53
N HIS A 374 -7.88 0.09 5.14
CA HIS A 374 -7.98 -1.36 5.23
C HIS A 374 -7.31 -2.00 4.01
N SER A 375 -6.77 -3.22 4.18
CA SER A 375 -6.11 -3.94 3.10
C SER A 375 -7.14 -4.46 2.09
N VAL A 376 -7.19 -3.85 0.92
CA VAL A 376 -8.07 -4.24 -0.20
C VAL A 376 -7.31 -5.12 -1.21
N GLY A 377 -6.66 -6.19 -0.75
CA GLY A 377 -5.84 -7.06 -1.61
C GLY A 377 -4.63 -6.36 -2.24
N THR A 378 -3.59 -7.11 -2.60
CA THR A 378 -2.27 -6.55 -2.96
C THR A 378 -2.06 -6.26 -4.45
N SER A 379 -2.99 -6.57 -5.35
CA SER A 379 -2.61 -6.71 -6.76
C SER A 379 -2.60 -5.45 -7.63
N GLU A 380 -3.41 -4.39 -7.41
CA GLU A 380 -3.70 -3.46 -8.54
C GLU A 380 -3.92 -1.96 -8.21
N PHE A 381 -3.32 -1.39 -7.16
CA PHE A 381 -3.71 -0.04 -6.68
C PHE A 381 -2.76 1.16 -6.96
N TYR A 382 -1.80 1.03 -7.87
CA TYR A 382 -0.85 2.11 -8.20
C TYR A 382 -1.07 2.70 -9.61
N ASP A 383 -2.18 3.39 -9.86
CA ASP A 383 -2.35 4.19 -11.09
C ASP A 383 -2.85 5.59 -10.73
N GLU A 384 -2.23 6.63 -11.30
CA GLU A 384 -2.58 8.06 -11.14
C GLU A 384 -4.03 8.34 -11.57
N ARG A 385 -4.57 7.52 -12.48
CA ARG A 385 -5.99 7.49 -12.86
C ARG A 385 -6.95 7.22 -11.69
N LYS A 386 -6.45 6.84 -10.51
CA LYS A 386 -7.24 6.68 -9.29
C LYS A 386 -7.57 8.00 -8.59
N TYR A 387 -6.83 9.09 -8.78
CA TYR A 387 -7.14 10.35 -8.10
C TYR A 387 -8.52 10.88 -8.51
N ASP A 388 -8.75 11.07 -9.82
CA ASP A 388 -10.01 11.62 -10.33
C ASP A 388 -11.21 10.71 -10.03
N VAL A 389 -11.03 9.40 -10.17
CA VAL A 389 -12.08 8.43 -9.84
C VAL A 389 -12.37 8.45 -8.33
N SER A 390 -11.33 8.44 -7.49
CA SER A 390 -11.48 8.54 -6.03
C SER A 390 -12.18 9.83 -5.63
N LYS A 391 -11.78 10.95 -6.24
CA LYS A 391 -12.38 12.27 -6.02
C LYS A 391 -13.86 12.28 -6.40
N ALA A 392 -14.19 11.76 -7.59
CA ALA A 392 -15.57 11.69 -8.06
C ALA A 392 -16.43 10.83 -7.11
N GLN A 393 -15.90 9.68 -6.66
CA GLN A 393 -16.57 8.81 -5.70
C GLN A 393 -16.76 9.49 -4.34
N TYR A 394 -15.76 10.24 -3.88
CA TYR A 394 -15.86 10.99 -2.63
C TYR A 394 -16.90 12.11 -2.71
N LEU A 395 -16.90 12.87 -3.81
CA LEU A 395 -17.83 13.98 -4.04
C LEU A 395 -19.29 13.51 -4.11
N LYS A 396 -19.56 12.33 -4.69
CA LYS A 396 -20.89 11.68 -4.68
C LYS A 396 -21.39 11.37 -3.26
N SER A 397 -20.48 11.04 -2.34
CA SER A 397 -20.84 10.67 -0.96
C SER A 397 -20.75 11.81 0.04
N MET A 398 -20.24 12.97 -0.36
CA MET A 398 -19.92 14.06 0.57
C MET A 398 -21.15 14.58 1.33
N SER A 399 -22.34 14.54 0.73
CA SER A 399 -23.59 14.94 1.38
C SER A 399 -23.95 14.06 2.59
N PHE A 400 -23.57 12.78 2.56
CA PHE A 400 -23.76 11.83 3.67
C PHE A 400 -22.77 12.06 4.82
N LEU A 401 -21.66 12.74 4.53
CA LEU A 401 -20.60 13.03 5.50
C LEU A 401 -20.73 14.41 6.16
N ALA A 402 -21.53 15.31 5.57
CA ALA A 402 -21.76 16.66 6.10
C ALA A 402 -22.43 16.61 7.47
N ILE A 403 -21.90 17.34 8.45
CA ILE A 403 -22.41 17.39 9.82
C ILE A 403 -23.36 18.58 10.02
N THR A 404 -22.98 19.78 9.57
CA THR A 404 -23.80 20.98 9.74
C THR A 404 -24.75 21.23 8.57
N SER A 405 -25.88 21.88 8.85
CA SER A 405 -26.91 22.21 7.86
C SER A 405 -26.49 23.31 6.87
N LYS A 406 -25.46 24.11 7.21
CA LYS A 406 -24.90 25.18 6.34
C LYS A 406 -24.41 24.64 4.98
N TYR A 407 -24.07 23.35 4.93
CA TYR A 407 -23.60 22.66 3.74
C TYR A 407 -24.68 21.77 3.12
N GLU A 408 -25.96 21.98 3.43
CA GLU A 408 -27.01 21.13 2.88
C GLU A 408 -27.13 21.22 1.35
N LEU A 409 -26.88 20.05 0.74
CA LEU A 409 -27.32 19.49 -0.54
C LEU A 409 -27.31 20.34 -1.82
N GLU A 410 -27.81 21.58 -1.87
CA GLU A 410 -28.01 22.28 -3.15
C GLU A 410 -26.69 22.62 -3.86
N LYS A 411 -25.68 23.09 -3.13
CA LYS A 411 -24.34 23.37 -3.71
C LYS A 411 -23.67 22.10 -4.23
N TYR A 412 -23.99 20.94 -3.66
CA TYR A 412 -23.38 19.66 -4.03
C TYR A 412 -24.13 18.93 -5.13
N LYS A 413 -25.47 18.98 -5.16
CA LYS A 413 -26.29 18.35 -6.20
C LYS A 413 -25.90 18.79 -7.61
N ASN A 414 -25.71 20.10 -7.80
CA ASN A 414 -25.31 20.65 -9.11
C ASN A 414 -23.91 20.20 -9.53
N ARG A 415 -23.02 19.99 -8.55
CA ARG A 415 -21.63 19.61 -8.79
C ARG A 415 -21.46 18.11 -8.98
N GLU A 416 -22.22 17.32 -8.24
CA GLU A 416 -22.39 15.89 -8.42
C GLU A 416 -22.91 15.60 -9.84
N LEU A 417 -23.86 16.40 -10.33
CA LEU A 417 -24.38 16.29 -11.69
C LEU A 417 -23.29 16.55 -12.75
N ASP A 418 -22.49 17.62 -12.60
CA ASP A 418 -21.36 17.93 -13.50
C ASP A 418 -20.32 16.79 -13.51
N LEU A 419 -19.98 16.26 -12.34
CA LEU A 419 -19.00 15.16 -12.20
C LEU A 419 -19.54 13.83 -12.70
N SER A 420 -20.83 13.52 -12.48
CA SER A 420 -21.46 12.33 -13.04
C SER A 420 -21.44 12.38 -14.56
N THR A 421 -21.78 13.55 -15.13
CA THR A 421 -21.74 13.77 -16.58
C THR A 421 -20.32 13.54 -17.12
N ARG A 422 -19.30 14.14 -16.50
CA ARG A 422 -17.89 13.92 -16.91
C ARG A 422 -17.43 12.48 -16.76
N TYR A 423 -17.85 11.80 -15.70
CA TYR A 423 -17.50 10.40 -15.49
C TYR A 423 -18.16 9.50 -16.56
N GLU A 424 -19.42 9.74 -16.89
CA GLU A 424 -20.11 9.06 -17.98
C GLU A 424 -19.44 9.32 -19.33
N ASP A 425 -19.04 10.56 -19.60
CA ASP A 425 -18.29 10.91 -20.81
C ASP A 425 -16.92 10.21 -20.87
N MET A 426 -16.21 10.15 -19.74
CA MET A 426 -14.95 9.41 -19.63
C MET A 426 -15.13 7.90 -19.83
N GLN A 427 -16.21 7.32 -19.29
CA GLN A 427 -16.55 5.92 -19.52
C GLN A 427 -16.87 5.66 -21.00
N ARG A 428 -17.66 6.54 -21.64
CA ARG A 428 -17.92 6.45 -23.08
C ARG A 428 -16.64 6.53 -23.90
N GLN A 429 -15.74 7.48 -23.59
CA GLN A 429 -14.44 7.59 -24.26
C GLN A 429 -13.58 6.33 -24.07
N ASN A 430 -13.57 5.75 -22.87
CA ASN A 430 -12.86 4.50 -22.61
C ASN A 430 -13.45 3.32 -23.39
N GLU A 431 -14.78 3.22 -23.47
CA GLU A 431 -15.45 2.21 -24.29
C GLU A 431 -15.15 2.39 -25.79
N GLU A 432 -15.12 3.63 -26.28
CA GLU A 432 -14.75 3.97 -27.65
C GLU A 432 -13.30 3.59 -27.94
N LEU A 433 -12.37 3.94 -27.05
CA LEU A 433 -10.96 3.54 -27.15
C LEU A 433 -10.79 2.02 -27.12
N GLN A 434 -11.53 1.30 -26.27
CA GLN A 434 -11.51 -0.16 -26.27
C GLN A 434 -12.03 -0.75 -27.58
N LYS A 435 -13.10 -0.16 -28.15
CA LYS A 435 -13.62 -0.56 -29.47
C LYS A 435 -12.59 -0.30 -30.57
N GLN A 436 -11.92 0.86 -30.56
CA GLN A 436 -10.85 1.19 -31.50
C GLN A 436 -9.65 0.24 -31.36
N ASN A 437 -9.19 -0.02 -30.14
CA ASN A 437 -8.10 -0.96 -29.88
C ASN A 437 -8.46 -2.38 -30.35
N LYS A 438 -9.69 -2.83 -30.13
CA LYS A 438 -10.17 -4.14 -30.60
C LYS A 438 -10.25 -4.19 -32.13
N ALA A 439 -10.64 -3.10 -32.78
CA ALA A 439 -10.66 -2.99 -34.24
C ALA A 439 -9.24 -2.99 -34.83
N GLY A 440 -8.32 -2.20 -34.25
CA GLY A 440 -6.91 -2.17 -34.63
C GLY A 440 -6.23 -3.52 -34.45
N PHE A 441 -6.53 -4.24 -33.36
CA PHE A 441 -6.02 -5.59 -33.14
C PHE A 441 -6.51 -6.59 -34.21
N LYS A 442 -7.79 -6.51 -34.61
CA LYS A 442 -8.32 -7.34 -35.71
C LYS A 442 -7.67 -7.02 -37.06
N GLN A 443 -7.43 -5.75 -37.36
CA GLN A 443 -6.71 -5.35 -38.57
C GLN A 443 -5.28 -5.88 -38.55
N PHE A 444 -4.60 -5.79 -37.41
CA PHE A 444 -3.26 -6.35 -37.22
C PHE A 444 -3.22 -7.88 -37.39
N GLU A 445 -4.19 -8.61 -36.83
CA GLU A 445 -4.31 -10.06 -37.03
C GLU A 445 -4.51 -10.43 -38.51
N LEU A 446 -5.39 -9.71 -39.21
CA LEU A 446 -5.66 -9.94 -40.63
C LEU A 446 -4.43 -9.63 -41.49
N LYS A 447 -3.73 -8.53 -41.21
CA LYS A 447 -2.46 -8.17 -41.86
C LYS A 447 -1.43 -9.29 -41.71
N ASN A 448 -1.20 -9.76 -40.48
CA ASN A 448 -0.29 -10.88 -40.21
C ASN A 448 -0.71 -12.18 -40.91
N GLN A 449 -2.02 -12.42 -41.06
CA GLN A 449 -2.52 -13.60 -41.77
C GLN A 449 -2.22 -13.52 -43.27
N ILE A 450 -2.39 -12.35 -43.89
CA ILE A 450 -2.05 -12.10 -45.30
C ILE A 450 -0.54 -12.25 -45.52
N GLU A 451 0.29 -11.65 -44.66
CA GLU A 451 1.75 -11.78 -44.73
C GLU A 451 2.19 -13.25 -44.66
N ARG A 452 1.63 -14.04 -43.73
CA ARG A 452 1.89 -15.49 -43.65
C ARG A 452 1.45 -16.26 -44.91
N GLN A 453 0.37 -15.84 -45.56
CA GLN A 453 -0.07 -16.46 -46.80
C GLN A 453 0.90 -16.16 -47.95
N ILE A 454 1.41 -14.93 -48.04
CA ILE A 454 2.44 -14.55 -49.01
C ILE A 454 3.70 -15.41 -48.81
N ASP A 455 4.20 -15.52 -47.57
CA ASP A 455 5.36 -16.35 -47.26
C ASP A 455 5.15 -17.82 -47.63
N MET A 456 3.95 -18.35 -47.37
CA MET A 456 3.59 -19.73 -47.74
C MET A 456 3.59 -19.92 -49.26
N PHE A 457 3.08 -18.95 -50.03
CA PHE A 457 3.07 -19.03 -51.50
C PHE A 457 4.48 -18.91 -52.09
N ASN A 458 5.33 -18.04 -51.53
CA ASN A 458 6.74 -17.96 -51.87
C ASN A 458 7.45 -19.31 -51.65
N LEU A 459 7.24 -19.94 -50.49
CA LEU A 459 7.84 -21.23 -50.17
C LEU A 459 7.34 -22.35 -51.11
N LYS A 460 6.03 -22.39 -51.41
CA LYS A 460 5.46 -23.38 -52.34
C LYS A 460 6.02 -23.20 -53.76
N MET A 461 6.15 -21.96 -54.21
CA MET A 461 6.77 -21.65 -55.50
C MET A 461 8.22 -22.18 -55.54
N GLU A 462 9.02 -21.91 -54.51
CA GLU A 462 10.40 -22.38 -54.44
C GLU A 462 10.49 -23.92 -54.43
N MET A 463 9.63 -24.59 -53.65
CA MET A 463 9.56 -26.05 -53.60
C MET A 463 9.15 -26.69 -54.94
N GLU A 464 8.21 -26.09 -55.68
CA GLU A 464 7.78 -26.58 -57.00
C GLU A 464 8.82 -26.33 -58.10
N LEU A 465 9.62 -25.26 -58.01
CA LEU A 465 10.68 -24.95 -58.97
C LEU A 465 11.93 -25.82 -58.80
N GLN A 466 12.19 -26.29 -57.58
CA GLN A 466 13.40 -27.04 -57.19
C GLN A 466 13.71 -28.26 -58.09
N PRO A 467 12.75 -29.15 -58.40
CA PRO A 467 13.01 -30.32 -59.25
C PRO A 467 13.43 -29.95 -60.68
N TYR A 468 12.85 -28.88 -61.24
CA TYR A 468 13.16 -28.43 -62.60
C TYR A 468 14.54 -27.79 -62.68
N ASP A 469 14.88 -26.97 -61.68
CA ASP A 469 16.22 -26.37 -61.57
C ASP A 469 17.30 -27.46 -61.43
N ILE A 470 17.03 -28.53 -60.68
CA ILE A 470 17.92 -29.70 -60.61
C ILE A 470 18.03 -30.41 -61.97
N GLN A 471 16.92 -30.63 -62.67
CA GLN A 471 16.93 -31.30 -63.97
C GLN A 471 17.68 -30.49 -65.03
N ILE A 472 17.48 -29.17 -65.07
CA ILE A 472 18.19 -28.27 -65.98
C ILE A 472 19.70 -28.34 -65.71
N LYS A 473 20.12 -28.19 -64.44
CA LYS A 473 21.54 -28.29 -64.06
C LYS A 473 22.17 -29.64 -64.41
N ASN A 474 21.41 -30.73 -64.31
CA ASN A 474 21.89 -32.05 -64.70
C ASN A 474 22.05 -32.16 -66.23
N SER A 475 21.07 -31.69 -67.00
CA SER A 475 21.16 -31.68 -68.47
C SER A 475 22.24 -30.74 -69.00
N GLU A 476 22.48 -29.61 -68.34
CA GLU A 476 23.60 -28.70 -68.66
C GLU A 476 24.95 -29.39 -68.43
N ARG A 477 25.14 -30.07 -67.28
CA ARG A 477 26.36 -30.83 -67.01
C ARG A 477 26.57 -31.99 -67.98
N GLU A 478 25.50 -32.68 -68.36
CA GLU A 478 25.57 -33.74 -69.36
C GLU A 478 25.95 -33.17 -70.73
N ASN A 479 25.41 -32.00 -71.10
CA ASN A 479 25.78 -31.32 -72.34
C ASN A 479 27.25 -30.90 -72.33
N GLU A 480 27.74 -30.32 -71.24
CA GLU A 480 29.16 -30.00 -71.07
C GLU A 480 30.04 -31.25 -71.27
N HIS A 481 29.65 -32.38 -70.68
CA HIS A 481 30.36 -33.65 -70.83
C HIS A 481 30.33 -34.18 -72.28
N PHE A 482 29.18 -34.13 -72.96
CA PHE A 482 29.07 -34.55 -74.36
C PHE A 482 29.84 -33.63 -75.32
N GLU A 483 29.94 -32.34 -75.00
CA GLU A 483 30.74 -31.38 -75.76
C GLU A 483 32.24 -31.67 -75.61
N GLU A 484 32.71 -32.01 -74.40
CA GLU A 484 34.06 -32.49 -74.14
C GLU A 484 34.36 -33.78 -74.92
N GLU A 485 33.49 -34.80 -74.84
CA GLU A 485 33.65 -36.08 -75.55
C GLU A 485 33.63 -35.89 -77.08
N CYS A 486 32.78 -34.98 -77.59
CA CYS A 486 32.78 -34.58 -78.99
C CYS A 486 34.12 -33.96 -79.41
N ALA A 487 34.72 -33.12 -78.57
CA ALA A 487 35.99 -32.47 -78.85
C ALA A 487 37.13 -33.49 -78.92
N GLU A 488 37.19 -34.44 -77.99
CA GLU A 488 38.17 -35.54 -77.99
C GLU A 488 38.03 -36.43 -79.24
N LEU A 489 36.79 -36.76 -79.64
CA LEU A 489 36.53 -37.52 -80.87
C LEU A 489 37.03 -36.79 -82.11
N VAL A 490 36.82 -35.47 -82.19
CA VAL A 490 37.29 -34.63 -83.30
C VAL A 490 38.82 -34.58 -83.36
N GLU A 491 39.48 -34.46 -82.21
CA GLU A 491 40.95 -34.50 -82.12
C GLU A 491 41.47 -35.86 -82.59
N SER A 492 40.89 -36.97 -82.12
CA SER A 492 41.30 -38.33 -82.51
C SER A 492 41.02 -38.69 -83.98
N LEU A 493 40.11 -37.98 -84.66
CA LEU A 493 39.85 -38.12 -86.09
C LEU A 493 40.94 -37.44 -86.93
N SER A 494 41.63 -36.45 -86.36
CA SER A 494 42.71 -35.73 -87.05
C SER A 494 44.05 -36.50 -87.07
N GLU A 495 44.24 -37.49 -86.18
CA GLU A 495 45.50 -38.22 -85.99
C GLU A 495 45.67 -39.50 -86.85
N GLY A 496 44.68 -39.88 -87.67
CA GLY A 496 44.88 -40.73 -88.85
C GLY A 496 45.10 -42.24 -88.64
N VAL A 497 44.01 -43.02 -88.72
CA VAL A 497 44.00 -44.39 -89.29
C VAL A 497 42.66 -44.58 -90.06
N PRO A 498 42.66 -44.93 -91.37
CA PRO A 498 41.46 -44.95 -92.21
C PRO A 498 40.39 -46.02 -91.88
N SER A 499 40.66 -46.99 -91.01
CA SER A 499 39.74 -48.12 -90.80
C SER A 499 38.65 -47.91 -89.74
N ASP A 500 38.69 -46.81 -88.96
CA ASP A 500 37.74 -46.54 -87.86
C ASP A 500 36.97 -45.19 -87.99
N SER A 501 37.15 -44.47 -89.09
CA SER A 501 36.60 -43.11 -89.26
C SER A 501 35.06 -43.07 -89.29
N GLU A 502 34.41 -44.10 -89.84
CA GLU A 502 32.96 -44.16 -89.98
C GLU A 502 32.25 -44.36 -88.63
N LYS A 503 32.85 -45.19 -87.75
CA LYS A 503 32.36 -45.40 -86.39
C LYS A 503 32.44 -44.12 -85.55
N LYS A 504 33.59 -43.44 -85.57
CA LYS A 504 33.78 -42.16 -84.86
C LYS A 504 32.84 -41.05 -85.35
N LEU A 505 32.51 -41.04 -86.65
CA LEU A 505 31.51 -40.14 -87.22
C LEU A 505 30.09 -40.45 -86.70
N MET A 506 29.73 -41.72 -86.57
CA MET A 506 28.46 -42.12 -85.95
C MET A 506 28.41 -41.75 -84.46
N ASP A 507 29.48 -41.99 -83.70
CA ASP A 507 29.56 -41.64 -82.27
C ASP A 507 29.39 -40.12 -82.07
N LYS A 508 30.06 -39.29 -82.89
CA LYS A 508 29.89 -37.84 -82.88
C LYS A 508 28.45 -37.41 -83.21
N ALA A 509 27.80 -38.04 -84.19
CA ALA A 509 26.42 -37.75 -84.53
C ALA A 509 25.46 -38.11 -83.38
N GLN A 510 25.72 -39.23 -82.70
CA GLN A 510 24.96 -39.65 -81.53
C GLN A 510 25.11 -38.66 -80.36
N LEU A 511 26.32 -38.17 -80.10
CA LEU A 511 26.54 -37.16 -79.06
C LEU A 511 25.81 -35.85 -79.36
N ARG A 512 25.83 -35.38 -80.61
CA ARG A 512 25.05 -34.19 -81.01
C ARG A 512 23.55 -34.39 -80.83
N PHE A 513 23.04 -35.57 -81.17
CA PHE A 513 21.65 -35.92 -80.95
C PHE A 513 21.29 -35.92 -79.45
N ASN A 514 22.18 -36.40 -78.58
CA ASN A 514 21.99 -36.35 -77.13
C ASN A 514 21.95 -34.90 -76.61
N ILE A 515 22.88 -34.04 -77.05
CA ILE A 515 22.89 -32.60 -76.72
C ILE A 515 21.57 -31.93 -77.15
N GLU A 516 21.11 -32.21 -78.37
CA GLU A 516 19.87 -31.63 -78.89
C GLU A 516 18.64 -32.08 -78.08
N ASN A 517 18.58 -33.35 -77.66
CA ASN A 517 17.53 -33.85 -76.77
C ASN A 517 17.57 -33.20 -75.38
N ASN A 518 18.77 -33.03 -74.81
CA ASN A 518 18.94 -32.35 -73.52
C ASN A 518 18.54 -30.87 -73.61
N ASN A 519 18.92 -30.17 -74.68
CA ASN A 519 18.48 -28.79 -74.93
C ASN A 519 16.96 -28.68 -75.00
N ARG A 520 16.30 -29.62 -75.69
CA ARG A 520 14.84 -29.68 -75.74
C ARG A 520 14.21 -29.95 -74.36
N SER A 521 14.84 -30.79 -73.54
CA SER A 521 14.40 -31.03 -72.15
C SER A 521 14.56 -29.78 -71.28
N ILE A 522 15.66 -29.04 -71.44
CA ILE A 522 15.91 -27.76 -70.75
C ILE A 522 14.84 -26.74 -71.14
N GLU A 523 14.51 -26.62 -72.43
CA GLU A 523 13.47 -25.72 -72.93
C GLU A 523 12.10 -26.03 -72.32
N VAL A 524 11.68 -27.31 -72.33
CA VAL A 524 10.42 -27.75 -71.71
C VAL A 524 10.40 -27.48 -70.20
N ASN A 525 11.52 -27.68 -69.50
CA ASN A 525 11.60 -27.41 -68.07
C ASN A 525 11.57 -25.90 -67.76
N ASN A 526 12.19 -25.08 -68.59
CA ASN A 526 12.13 -23.63 -68.49
C ASN A 526 10.71 -23.09 -68.71
N GLU A 527 9.97 -23.62 -69.70
CA GLU A 527 8.57 -23.30 -69.92
C GLU A 527 7.71 -23.63 -68.68
N ARG A 528 7.89 -24.83 -68.11
CA ARG A 528 7.19 -25.23 -66.87
C ARG A 528 7.53 -24.33 -65.68
N MET A 529 8.80 -23.94 -65.51
CA MET A 529 9.19 -23.01 -64.46
C MET A 529 8.54 -21.63 -64.66
N ALA A 530 8.40 -21.16 -65.90
CA ALA A 530 7.74 -19.89 -66.21
C ALA A 530 6.23 -19.94 -65.89
N GLU A 531 5.56 -21.06 -66.19
CA GLU A 531 4.15 -21.28 -65.83
C GLU A 531 3.94 -21.26 -64.30
N ILE A 532 4.78 -21.98 -63.56
CA ILE A 532 4.75 -22.01 -62.08
C ILE A 532 4.96 -20.61 -61.51
N LYS A 533 5.97 -19.88 -61.99
CA LYS A 533 6.24 -18.50 -61.55
C LYS A 533 5.05 -17.58 -61.82
N THR A 534 4.45 -17.66 -63.00
CA THR A 534 3.29 -16.84 -63.38
C THR A 534 2.12 -17.11 -62.43
N LYS A 535 1.77 -18.38 -62.23
CA LYS A 535 0.68 -18.81 -61.34
C LYS A 535 0.83 -18.29 -59.91
N TYR A 536 2.01 -18.43 -59.30
CA TYR A 536 2.23 -17.98 -57.92
C TYR A 536 2.38 -16.45 -57.82
N SER A 537 2.95 -15.79 -58.82
CA SER A 537 3.07 -14.33 -58.85
C SER A 537 1.72 -13.64 -58.87
N GLU A 538 0.73 -14.17 -59.61
CA GLU A 538 -0.64 -13.65 -59.60
C GLU A 538 -1.29 -13.72 -58.21
N GLN A 539 -1.10 -14.84 -57.50
CA GLN A 539 -1.63 -15.02 -56.14
C GLN A 539 -0.96 -14.09 -55.13
N ILE A 540 0.37 -13.96 -55.20
CA ILE A 540 1.14 -13.07 -54.33
C ILE A 540 0.75 -11.61 -54.58
N ASN A 541 0.65 -11.19 -55.86
CA ASN A 541 0.26 -9.82 -56.21
C ASN A 541 -1.14 -9.49 -55.69
N SER A 542 -2.10 -10.41 -55.79
CA SER A 542 -3.45 -10.23 -55.25
C SER A 542 -3.44 -10.04 -53.72
N LEU A 543 -2.64 -10.81 -53.00
CA LEU A 543 -2.49 -10.66 -51.54
C LEU A 543 -1.75 -9.37 -51.17
N GLN A 544 -0.74 -8.96 -51.95
CA GLN A 544 -0.04 -7.70 -51.75
C GLN A 544 -0.93 -6.48 -52.01
N GLU A 545 -1.87 -6.56 -52.97
CA GLU A 545 -2.89 -5.54 -53.16
C GLU A 545 -3.83 -5.46 -51.95
N GLN A 546 -4.30 -6.59 -51.42
CA GLN A 546 -5.07 -6.60 -50.17
C GLN A 546 -4.28 -5.99 -49.01
N LEU A 547 -2.96 -6.24 -48.94
CA LEU A 547 -2.09 -5.67 -47.90
C LEU A 547 -1.99 -4.15 -48.00
N LYS A 548 -1.95 -3.59 -49.22
CA LYS A 548 -1.92 -2.14 -49.47
C LYS A 548 -3.20 -1.44 -49.03
N GLU A 549 -4.35 -2.13 -48.98
CA GLU A 549 -5.58 -1.55 -48.45
C GLU A 549 -5.53 -1.30 -46.92
N PHE A 550 -4.55 -1.87 -46.21
CA PHE A 550 -4.33 -1.64 -44.78
C PHE A 550 -3.30 -0.55 -44.47
N GLU A 551 -2.56 -0.05 -45.46
CA GLU A 551 -1.60 1.05 -45.33
C GLU A 551 -2.26 2.41 -45.65
#